data_AF-A0A7D9DGC2-F1
#
_entry.id   AF-A0A7D9DGC2-F1
#
_cell.length_a   1.000
_cell.length_b   1.000
_cell.length_c   1.000
_cell.angle_alpha   90.00
_cell.angle_beta   90.00
_cell.angle_gamma   90.00
#
_symmetry.space_group_name_H-M   'P 1'
#
loop_
_entity.id
_entity.type
_entity.pdbx_description
1 polymer ?
#
loop_
_entity_poly.entity_id
_entity_poly.type
_entity_poly.pdbx_seq_one_letter_code
_entity_poly.pdbx_strand_id
1 'polypeptide(L)'
;MPEVYDAFLASHFSVQMSKSNPFGQNEADKTIENTINRDCKTSGGYIGFSANFAATQRWVLNNSRRSSYRRLFREHVSLLSTENKPHKELSPSHIRSDMEAVANVVDVLENVFCNPWNRDVVHLISLSSGISATPEVRDDLLQANEKGKSASRKFVEQRCSSDESVPFFDPLTKLKLKSFKNLKAVKKVRSKDAVIPIKLD
;
A
#
# COMPACT_ATOMS: atom_id res chain seq x y z
N MET A 1 -2.65 16.28 -40.98
CA MET A 1 -2.10 17.61 -40.67
C MET A 1 -0.59 17.44 -40.52
N PRO A 2 0.22 17.80 -41.53
CA PRO A 2 1.68 17.61 -41.50
C PRO A 2 2.33 18.24 -40.26
N GLU A 3 1.87 19.44 -39.88
CA GLU A 3 2.37 20.19 -38.73
C GLU A 3 2.24 19.46 -37.38
N VAL A 4 1.13 18.74 -37.18
CA VAL A 4 0.91 17.95 -35.94
C VAL A 4 1.84 16.74 -35.91
N TYR A 5 2.09 16.13 -37.07
CA TYR A 5 3.01 15.00 -37.19
C TYR A 5 4.45 15.44 -36.94
N ASP A 6 4.86 16.58 -37.52
CA ASP A 6 6.20 17.13 -37.33
C ASP A 6 6.43 17.56 -35.86
N ALA A 7 5.43 18.19 -35.22
CA ALA A 7 5.50 18.53 -33.81
C ALA A 7 5.56 17.31 -32.89
N PHE A 8 4.88 16.22 -33.26
CA PHE A 8 4.95 14.96 -32.54
C PHE A 8 6.33 14.32 -32.65
N LEU A 9 6.91 14.27 -33.85
CA LEU A 9 8.28 13.78 -34.05
C LEU A 9 9.32 14.63 -33.31
N ALA A 10 9.09 15.93 -33.20
CA ALA A 10 9.92 16.85 -32.42
C ALA A 10 9.71 16.74 -30.90
N SER A 11 8.85 15.82 -30.43
CA SER A 11 8.52 15.62 -29.00
C SER A 11 7.92 16.85 -28.32
N HIS A 12 7.19 17.70 -29.04
CA HIS A 12 6.55 18.91 -28.48
C HIS A 12 5.37 18.62 -27.52
N PHE A 13 5.17 17.36 -27.13
CA PHE A 13 4.16 16.94 -26.15
C PHE A 13 4.76 16.64 -24.76
N SER A 14 6.08 16.63 -24.63
CA SER A 14 6.80 16.41 -23.37
C SER A 14 7.73 17.59 -23.06
N VAL A 15 8.03 17.80 -21.78
CA VAL A 15 8.88 18.90 -21.33
C VAL A 15 10.11 18.34 -20.63
N GLN A 16 11.28 18.77 -21.08
CA GLN A 16 12.57 18.42 -20.50
C GLN A 16 12.94 19.42 -19.40
N MET A 17 12.83 19.01 -18.13
CA MET A 17 13.09 19.90 -17.00
C MET A 17 14.58 20.07 -16.67
N SER A 18 15.40 19.04 -16.90
CA SER A 18 16.84 19.06 -16.57
C SER A 18 17.70 19.10 -17.83
N LYS A 19 18.86 19.78 -17.79
CA LYS A 19 19.79 19.74 -18.92
C LYS A 19 20.65 18.47 -18.96
N SER A 20 20.75 17.73 -17.85
CA SER A 20 21.68 16.62 -17.68
C SER A 20 21.06 15.22 -17.74
N ASN A 21 19.72 15.09 -17.66
CA ASN A 21 19.05 13.78 -17.76
C ASN A 21 18.16 13.71 -19.00
N PRO A 22 18.64 13.21 -20.15
CA PRO A 22 17.86 13.15 -21.39
C PRO A 22 16.63 12.23 -21.32
N PHE A 23 16.52 11.36 -20.32
CA PHE A 23 15.36 10.48 -20.09
C PHE A 23 14.35 11.06 -19.08
N GLY A 24 14.50 12.32 -18.70
CA GLY A 24 13.68 13.00 -17.70
C GLY A 24 12.51 13.82 -18.26
N GLN A 25 12.12 13.59 -19.51
CA GLN A 25 10.98 14.28 -20.12
C GLN A 25 9.69 13.90 -19.40
N ASN A 26 8.87 14.90 -19.08
CA ASN A 26 7.63 14.73 -18.33
C ASN A 26 6.47 15.37 -19.08
N GLU A 27 5.23 14.99 -18.78
CA GLU A 27 4.08 15.70 -19.34
C GLU A 27 4.04 17.17 -18.90
N ALA A 28 3.44 18.02 -19.73
CA ALA A 28 3.37 19.46 -19.49
C ALA A 28 2.71 19.79 -18.14
N ASP A 29 1.65 19.07 -17.76
CA ASP A 29 0.92 19.29 -16.51
C ASP A 29 1.81 19.06 -15.27
N LYS A 30 2.49 17.90 -15.18
CA LYS A 30 3.47 17.65 -14.11
C LYS A 30 4.60 18.66 -14.09
N THR A 31 5.00 19.17 -15.25
CA THR A 31 6.06 20.17 -15.34
C THR A 31 5.61 21.52 -14.79
N ILE A 32 4.39 21.95 -15.13
CA ILE A 32 3.76 23.14 -14.53
C ILE A 32 3.63 22.95 -13.02
N GLU A 33 3.30 21.74 -12.57
CA GLU A 33 3.14 21.41 -11.15
C GLU A 33 4.43 21.59 -10.35
N ASN A 34 5.56 21.16 -10.94
CA ASN A 34 6.89 21.22 -10.32
C ASN A 34 7.60 22.56 -10.50
N THR A 35 7.08 23.47 -11.34
CA THR A 35 7.70 24.77 -11.64
C THR A 35 6.83 25.94 -11.19
N ILE A 36 5.82 26.30 -11.97
CA ILE A 36 4.96 27.47 -11.77
C ILE A 36 4.05 27.26 -10.56
N ASN A 37 3.40 26.11 -10.46
CA ASN A 37 2.46 25.85 -9.38
C ASN A 37 3.19 25.61 -8.05
N ARG A 38 4.41 25.07 -8.07
CA ARG A 38 5.20 24.83 -6.87
C ARG A 38 5.30 26.07 -5.97
N ASP A 39 5.58 27.23 -6.57
CA ASP A 39 5.77 28.50 -5.84
C ASP A 39 4.43 29.24 -5.58
N CYS A 40 3.34 28.73 -6.19
CA CYS A 40 1.96 29.18 -6.09
C CYS A 40 1.13 28.40 -5.05
N LYS A 41 1.57 27.17 -4.71
CA LYS A 41 0.85 26.25 -3.83
C LYS A 41 0.84 26.75 -2.38
N THR A 42 -0.34 26.73 -1.80
CA THR A 42 -0.56 26.93 -0.36
C THR A 42 -1.09 25.64 0.26
N SER A 43 -0.79 25.42 1.54
CA SER A 43 -1.36 24.29 2.30
C SER A 43 -2.89 24.39 2.30
N GLY A 44 -3.58 23.29 1.96
CA GLY A 44 -5.05 23.17 2.08
C GLY A 44 -5.87 23.41 0.81
N GLY A 45 -5.26 23.66 -0.35
CA GLY A 45 -5.99 23.81 -1.62
C GLY A 45 -7.00 24.97 -1.63
N TYR A 46 -8.01 24.92 -2.52
CA TYR A 46 -9.06 25.95 -2.63
C TYR A 46 -9.83 26.15 -1.32
N ILE A 47 -10.17 25.05 -0.63
CA ILE A 47 -10.95 25.05 0.62
C ILE A 47 -10.14 25.69 1.76
N GLY A 48 -8.84 25.40 1.84
CA GLY A 48 -7.94 25.98 2.84
C GLY A 48 -7.51 27.42 2.56
N PHE A 49 -7.80 27.95 1.36
CA PHE A 49 -7.42 29.32 0.97
C PHE A 49 -8.53 30.33 1.31
N SER A 50 -9.74 30.15 0.78
CA SER A 50 -10.90 31.01 1.09
C SER A 50 -12.19 30.44 0.50
N ALA A 51 -13.29 30.51 1.25
CA ALA A 51 -14.64 30.28 0.71
C ALA A 51 -15.21 31.49 -0.03
N ASN A 52 -14.53 32.64 -0.01
CA ASN A 52 -14.99 33.87 -0.68
C ASN A 52 -14.58 33.87 -2.15
N PHE A 53 -15.58 33.80 -3.04
CA PHE A 53 -15.37 33.76 -4.49
C PHE A 53 -14.53 34.93 -5.02
N ALA A 54 -14.78 36.16 -4.57
CA ALA A 54 -14.04 37.33 -5.04
C ALA A 54 -12.57 37.30 -4.59
N ALA A 55 -12.30 36.78 -3.38
CA ALA A 55 -10.95 36.58 -2.90
C ALA A 55 -10.22 35.51 -3.74
N THR A 56 -10.90 34.41 -4.06
CA THR A 56 -10.32 33.36 -4.92
C THR A 56 -10.09 33.83 -6.34
N GLN A 57 -11.02 34.56 -6.96
CA GLN A 57 -10.85 35.11 -8.30
C GLN A 57 -9.64 36.05 -8.36
N ARG A 58 -9.49 36.96 -7.38
CA ARG A 58 -8.30 37.82 -7.29
C ARG A 58 -7.03 37.01 -7.08
N TRP A 59 -7.08 35.92 -6.32
CA TRP A 59 -5.95 35.03 -6.15
C TRP A 59 -5.56 34.36 -7.47
N VAL A 60 -6.50 33.71 -8.17
CA VAL A 60 -6.26 33.07 -9.48
C VAL A 60 -5.60 34.03 -10.47
N LEU A 61 -6.12 35.26 -10.57
CA LEU A 61 -5.60 36.27 -11.51
C LEU A 61 -4.18 36.75 -11.17
N ASN A 62 -3.80 36.75 -9.88
CA ASN A 62 -2.54 37.33 -9.44
C ASN A 62 -1.50 36.29 -8.99
N ASN A 63 -1.86 35.02 -8.86
CA ASN A 63 -1.03 34.03 -8.19
C ASN A 63 0.31 33.81 -8.92
N SER A 64 0.28 33.73 -10.25
CA SER A 64 1.47 33.56 -11.09
C SER A 64 2.47 34.72 -10.95
N ARG A 65 1.98 35.96 -10.83
CA ARG A 65 2.82 37.14 -10.55
C ARG A 65 3.37 37.10 -9.13
N ARG A 66 2.53 36.74 -8.15
CA ARG A 66 2.94 36.62 -6.74
C ARG A 66 3.98 35.53 -6.52
N SER A 67 3.90 34.40 -7.22
CA SER A 67 4.91 33.35 -7.15
C SER A 67 6.25 33.82 -7.73
N SER A 68 6.21 34.57 -8.83
CA SER A 68 7.41 35.16 -9.43
C SER A 68 8.10 36.12 -8.46
N TYR A 69 7.36 37.02 -7.80
CA TYR A 69 7.92 37.89 -6.76
C TYR A 69 8.42 37.12 -5.54
N ARG A 70 7.71 36.07 -5.10
CA ARG A 70 8.17 35.20 -4.01
C ARG A 70 9.49 34.51 -4.35
N ARG A 71 9.65 34.02 -5.59
CA ARG A 71 10.88 33.40 -6.07
C ARG A 71 12.04 34.38 -6.04
N LEU A 72 11.86 35.56 -6.63
CA LEU A 72 12.87 36.62 -6.65
C LEU A 72 13.25 37.07 -5.22
N PHE A 73 12.27 37.21 -4.34
CA PHE A 73 12.53 37.54 -2.94
C PHE A 73 13.36 36.45 -2.25
N ARG A 74 12.97 35.17 -2.38
CA ARG A 74 13.73 34.04 -1.82
C ARG A 74 15.15 33.97 -2.36
N GLU A 75 15.35 34.29 -3.64
CA GLU A 75 16.67 34.38 -4.27
C GLU A 75 17.49 35.51 -3.63
N HIS A 76 16.90 36.69 -3.48
CA HIS A 76 17.54 37.85 -2.88
C HIS A 76 17.94 37.63 -1.42
N VAL A 77 17.13 36.91 -0.64
CA VAL A 77 17.46 36.56 0.75
C VAL A 77 18.20 35.23 0.90
N SER A 78 18.74 34.67 -0.20
CA SER A 78 19.51 33.41 -0.22
C SER A 78 18.79 32.21 0.41
N LEU A 79 17.45 32.19 0.37
CA LEU A 79 16.62 31.08 0.83
C LEU A 79 16.40 30.01 -0.25
N LEU A 80 16.85 30.25 -1.48
CA LEU A 80 16.93 29.20 -2.50
C LEU A 80 18.18 28.37 -2.22
N SER A 81 18.00 27.18 -1.63
CA SER A 81 19.13 26.26 -1.48
C SER A 81 19.60 25.79 -2.86
N THR A 82 20.86 26.04 -3.18
CA THR A 82 21.56 25.51 -4.36
C THR A 82 21.90 24.02 -4.23
N GLU A 83 21.76 23.45 -3.04
CA GLU A 83 21.96 22.03 -2.81
C GLU A 83 20.87 21.21 -3.48
N ASN A 84 21.29 20.21 -4.28
CA ASN A 84 20.43 19.10 -4.70
C ASN A 84 20.00 18.33 -3.45
N LYS A 85 18.93 18.81 -2.80
CA LYS A 85 18.34 18.08 -1.69
C LYS A 85 17.82 16.74 -2.21
N PRO A 86 18.13 15.61 -1.55
CA PRO A 86 17.53 14.35 -1.89
C PRO A 86 16.00 14.48 -1.82
N HIS A 87 15.30 13.60 -2.53
CA HIS A 87 13.84 13.53 -2.49
C HIS A 87 13.35 13.55 -1.04
N LYS A 88 12.19 14.18 -0.75
CA LYS A 88 11.70 14.36 0.63
C LYS A 88 11.66 13.05 1.43
N GLU A 89 11.25 11.96 0.80
CA GLU A 89 11.22 10.60 1.39
C GLU A 89 12.61 10.06 1.76
N LEU A 90 13.66 10.54 1.10
CA LEU A 90 15.05 10.21 1.39
C LEU A 90 15.71 11.22 2.35
N SER A 91 14.93 12.16 2.90
CA SER A 91 15.48 13.10 3.87
C SER A 91 15.83 12.37 5.18
N PRO A 92 16.94 12.75 5.86
CA PRO A 92 17.34 12.10 7.10
C PRO A 92 16.25 12.12 8.18
N SER A 93 15.42 13.16 8.22
CA SER A 93 14.29 13.26 9.14
C SER A 93 13.19 12.24 8.85
N HIS A 94 12.86 12.01 7.58
CA HIS A 94 11.86 11.01 7.19
C HIS A 94 12.36 9.61 7.48
N ILE A 95 13.59 9.30 7.06
CA ILE A 95 14.22 8.01 7.35
C ILE A 95 14.23 7.73 8.85
N ARG A 96 14.59 8.71 9.68
CA ARG A 96 14.58 8.55 11.14
C ARG A 96 13.17 8.24 11.67
N SER A 97 12.16 8.98 11.21
CA SER A 97 10.77 8.75 11.63
C SER A 97 10.27 7.36 11.24
N ASP A 98 10.62 6.89 10.05
CA ASP A 98 10.23 5.56 9.57
C ASP A 98 10.95 4.46 10.36
N MET A 99 12.24 4.65 10.64
CA MET A 99 13.02 3.73 11.47
C MET A 99 12.48 3.65 12.90
N GLU A 100 12.06 4.79 13.48
CA GLU A 100 11.43 4.84 14.80
C GLU A 100 10.07 4.12 14.79
N ALA A 101 9.25 4.33 13.75
CA ALA A 101 7.98 3.63 13.60
C ALA A 101 8.18 2.10 13.49
N VAL A 102 9.19 1.65 12.72
CA VAL A 102 9.54 0.23 12.63
C VAL A 102 10.02 -0.30 13.99
N ALA A 103 10.89 0.44 14.68
CA ALA A 103 11.38 0.06 16.00
C ALA A 103 10.23 -0.11 17.00
N ASN A 104 9.24 0.79 16.98
CA ASN A 104 8.05 0.68 17.84
C ASN A 104 7.21 -0.57 17.54
N VAL A 105 7.05 -0.94 16.26
CA VAL A 105 6.33 -2.17 15.90
C VAL A 105 7.09 -3.42 16.37
N VAL A 106 8.42 -3.43 16.20
CA VAL A 106 9.27 -4.53 16.68
C VAL A 106 9.20 -4.63 18.20
N ASP A 107 9.32 -3.51 18.92
CA ASP A 107 9.23 -3.46 20.38
C ASP A 107 7.92 -4.06 20.90
N VAL A 108 6.78 -3.69 20.30
CA VAL A 108 5.47 -4.25 20.67
C VAL A 108 5.44 -5.77 20.43
N LEU A 109 5.98 -6.25 19.31
CA LEU A 109 6.00 -7.68 19.00
C LEU A 109 6.91 -8.45 19.95
N GLU A 110 8.10 -7.95 20.27
CA GLU A 110 9.08 -8.64 21.11
C GLU A 110 8.74 -8.58 22.60
N ASN A 111 8.34 -7.41 23.10
CA ASN A 111 8.28 -7.13 24.53
C ASN A 111 6.86 -7.13 25.11
N VAL A 112 5.82 -6.92 24.29
CA VAL A 112 4.44 -6.77 24.79
C VAL A 112 3.55 -7.95 24.38
N PHE A 113 3.65 -8.40 23.12
CA PHE A 113 2.65 -9.30 22.55
C PHE A 113 3.11 -10.76 22.49
N CYS A 114 3.86 -11.10 21.45
CA CYS A 114 4.42 -12.42 21.23
C CYS A 114 5.51 -12.27 20.18
N ASN A 115 6.74 -12.54 20.57
CA ASN A 115 7.88 -12.47 19.66
C ASN A 115 7.72 -13.54 18.56
N PRO A 116 7.39 -13.15 17.30
CA PRO A 116 7.18 -14.11 16.21
C PRO A 116 8.50 -14.76 15.73
N TRP A 117 9.65 -14.23 16.16
CA TRP A 117 10.97 -14.71 15.80
C TRP A 117 11.51 -15.74 16.80
N ASN A 118 10.89 -15.86 17.98
CA ASN A 118 11.31 -16.83 18.98
C ASN A 118 10.89 -18.25 18.54
N ARG A 119 11.89 -19.12 18.34
CA ARG A 119 11.70 -20.52 17.89
C ARG A 119 11.27 -21.46 19.00
N ASP A 120 11.40 -21.05 20.26
CA ASP A 120 11.05 -21.85 21.42
C ASP A 120 9.57 -21.72 21.79
N VAL A 121 8.79 -20.94 21.03
CA VAL A 121 7.36 -20.74 21.27
C VAL A 121 6.57 -21.98 20.85
N VAL A 122 6.00 -22.67 21.83
CA VAL A 122 5.21 -23.91 21.66
C VAL A 122 3.83 -23.67 21.05
N HIS A 123 3.32 -22.43 21.15
CA HIS A 123 1.96 -22.06 20.77
C HIS A 123 1.94 -21.19 19.51
N LEU A 124 1.14 -21.60 18.51
CA LEU A 124 0.94 -20.80 17.31
C LEU A 124 -0.10 -19.70 17.59
N ILE A 125 0.30 -18.44 17.60
CA ILE A 125 -0.56 -17.29 17.93
C ILE A 125 -0.85 -16.44 16.68
N SER A 126 -2.10 -16.02 16.51
CA SER A 126 -2.49 -15.10 15.43
C SER A 126 -2.07 -13.67 15.76
N LEU A 127 -1.21 -13.06 14.94
CA LEU A 127 -0.81 -11.65 15.11
C LEU A 127 -1.97 -10.66 15.06
N SER A 128 -3.01 -10.97 14.28
CA SER A 128 -4.17 -10.08 14.10
C SER A 128 -5.19 -10.13 15.24
N SER A 129 -5.19 -11.19 16.05
CA SER A 129 -6.22 -11.39 17.09
C SER A 129 -5.68 -11.79 18.45
N GLY A 130 -4.39 -12.12 18.58
CA GLY A 130 -3.78 -12.59 19.84
C GLY A 130 -4.25 -13.96 20.30
N ILE A 131 -5.11 -14.63 19.52
CA ILE A 131 -5.68 -15.92 19.88
C ILE A 131 -4.64 -17.01 19.59
N SER A 132 -4.38 -17.85 20.61
CA SER A 132 -3.56 -19.05 20.49
C SER A 132 -4.32 -20.18 19.79
N ALA A 133 -3.64 -20.91 18.91
CA ALA A 133 -4.20 -22.04 18.19
C ALA A 133 -4.50 -23.20 19.14
N THR A 134 -5.68 -23.81 19.00
CA THR A 134 -5.94 -25.11 19.61
C THR A 134 -5.03 -26.17 18.98
N PRO A 135 -4.76 -27.30 19.66
CA PRO A 135 -3.92 -28.36 19.12
C PRO A 135 -4.36 -28.82 17.71
N GLU A 136 -5.67 -28.95 17.50
CA GLU A 136 -6.22 -29.35 16.19
C GLU A 136 -5.92 -28.33 15.08
N VAL A 137 -6.09 -27.03 15.35
CA VAL A 137 -5.81 -25.96 14.40
C VAL A 137 -4.30 -25.87 14.13
N ARG A 138 -3.48 -26.01 15.19
CA ARG A 138 -2.02 -26.01 15.07
C ARG A 138 -1.55 -27.15 14.16
N ASP A 139 -2.01 -28.36 14.42
CA ASP A 139 -1.59 -29.55 13.68
C ASP A 139 -2.06 -29.46 12.21
N ASP A 140 -3.27 -28.97 11.95
CA ASP A 140 -3.75 -28.72 10.59
C ASP A 140 -2.95 -27.66 9.85
N LEU A 141 -2.54 -26.58 10.52
CA LEU A 141 -1.72 -25.52 9.91
C LEU A 141 -0.28 -25.98 9.64
N LEU A 142 0.35 -26.68 10.59
CA LEU A 142 1.72 -27.17 10.45
C LEU A 142 1.83 -28.29 9.39
N GLN A 143 0.85 -29.20 9.34
CA GLN A 143 0.87 -30.34 8.44
C GLN A 143 0.11 -30.09 7.12
N ALA A 144 -0.40 -28.88 6.88
CA ALA A 144 -1.20 -28.55 5.69
C ALA A 144 -0.50 -28.97 4.38
N ASN A 145 0.81 -28.73 4.30
CA ASN A 145 1.62 -29.09 3.14
C ASN A 145 1.70 -30.62 2.94
N GLU A 146 2.01 -31.36 4.00
CA GLU A 146 2.12 -32.84 3.94
C GLU A 146 0.78 -33.51 3.65
N LYS A 147 -0.32 -32.99 4.24
CA LYS A 147 -1.68 -33.44 3.94
C LYS A 147 -2.05 -33.17 2.49
N GLY A 148 -1.68 -32.01 1.95
CA GLY A 148 -1.85 -31.65 0.54
C GLY A 148 -1.07 -32.56 -0.41
N LYS A 149 0.21 -32.83 -0.12
CA LYS A 149 1.04 -33.77 -0.89
C LYS A 149 0.45 -35.18 -0.87
N SER A 150 -0.02 -35.63 0.28
CA SER A 150 -0.66 -36.95 0.41
C SER A 150 -1.97 -37.04 -0.35
N ALA A 151 -2.80 -35.98 -0.34
CA ALA A 151 -4.01 -35.91 -1.14
C ALA A 151 -3.70 -35.90 -2.65
N SER A 152 -2.64 -35.21 -3.06
CA SER A 152 -2.18 -35.20 -4.46
C SER A 152 -1.72 -36.58 -4.93
N ARG A 153 -0.93 -37.30 -4.12
CA ARG A 153 -0.53 -38.69 -4.44
C ARG A 153 -1.74 -39.61 -4.59
N LYS A 154 -2.68 -39.56 -3.63
CA LYS A 154 -3.93 -40.32 -3.69
C LYS A 154 -4.74 -40.03 -4.96
N PHE A 155 -4.78 -38.76 -5.39
CA PHE A 155 -5.46 -38.40 -6.63
C PHE A 155 -4.82 -39.10 -7.84
N VAL A 156 -3.49 -39.04 -7.96
CA VAL A 156 -2.76 -39.68 -9.07
C VAL A 156 -2.99 -41.19 -9.06
N GLU A 157 -2.90 -41.83 -7.89
CA GLU A 157 -3.12 -43.27 -7.73
C GLU A 157 -4.55 -43.70 -8.07
N GLN A 158 -5.56 -42.89 -7.72
CA GLN A 158 -6.96 -43.28 -7.88
C GLN A 158 -7.51 -42.99 -9.28
N ARG A 159 -6.98 -41.96 -9.97
CA ARG A 159 -7.56 -41.40 -11.19
C ARG A 159 -6.64 -41.35 -12.41
N CYS A 160 -5.33 -41.53 -12.21
CA CYS A 160 -4.33 -41.49 -13.29
C CYS A 160 -3.53 -42.80 -13.39
N SER A 161 -3.91 -43.81 -12.62
CA SER A 161 -3.37 -45.17 -12.72
C SER A 161 -4.05 -45.94 -13.86
N SER A 162 -3.42 -47.03 -14.29
CA SER A 162 -4.00 -47.95 -15.27
C SER A 162 -5.25 -48.66 -14.76
N ASP A 163 -5.39 -48.78 -13.43
CA ASP A 163 -6.54 -49.36 -12.73
C ASP A 163 -7.34 -48.24 -12.03
N GLU A 164 -8.03 -47.43 -12.83
CA GLU A 164 -8.82 -46.29 -12.35
C GLU A 164 -9.95 -46.76 -11.43
N SER A 165 -9.99 -46.23 -10.19
CA SER A 165 -11.00 -46.57 -9.19
C SER A 165 -12.14 -45.55 -9.13
N VAL A 166 -11.90 -44.33 -9.60
CA VAL A 166 -12.83 -43.19 -9.55
C VAL A 166 -12.65 -42.34 -10.82
N PRO A 167 -13.72 -41.93 -11.51
CA PRO A 167 -13.64 -41.10 -12.70
C PRO A 167 -12.80 -39.83 -12.52
N PHE A 168 -11.95 -39.53 -13.51
CA PHE A 168 -11.07 -38.35 -13.52
C PHE A 168 -11.78 -37.03 -13.17
N PHE A 169 -13.00 -36.81 -13.68
CA PHE A 169 -13.74 -35.54 -13.55
C PHE A 169 -14.62 -35.43 -12.30
N ASP A 170 -14.64 -36.43 -11.42
CA ASP A 170 -15.45 -36.37 -10.21
C ASP A 170 -14.97 -35.26 -9.26
N PRO A 171 -15.84 -34.67 -8.42
CA PRO A 171 -15.42 -33.65 -7.46
C PRO A 171 -14.30 -34.13 -6.52
N LEU A 172 -13.32 -33.26 -6.26
CA LEU A 172 -12.25 -33.55 -5.29
C LEU A 172 -12.78 -33.49 -3.86
N THR A 173 -12.42 -34.49 -3.04
CA THR A 173 -12.76 -34.50 -1.62
C THR A 173 -12.03 -33.37 -0.88
N LYS A 174 -12.80 -32.50 -0.21
CA LYS A 174 -12.23 -31.42 0.61
C LYS A 174 -11.68 -31.99 1.92
N LEU A 175 -10.43 -31.67 2.26
CA LEU A 175 -9.77 -32.09 3.50
C LEU A 175 -10.33 -31.43 4.77
N LYS A 176 -11.11 -30.33 4.64
CA LYS A 176 -11.75 -29.60 5.75
C LYS A 176 -10.78 -29.21 6.88
N LEU A 177 -9.55 -28.80 6.53
CA LEU A 177 -8.54 -28.35 7.49
C LEU A 177 -9.05 -27.15 8.31
N LYS A 178 -8.77 -27.17 9.61
CA LYS A 178 -9.10 -26.10 10.56
C LYS A 178 -8.04 -24.98 10.50
N SER A 179 -8.47 -23.76 10.81
CA SER A 179 -7.64 -22.55 10.82
C SER A 179 -8.08 -21.62 11.95
N PHE A 180 -7.42 -20.48 12.14
CA PHE A 180 -7.84 -19.45 13.12
C PHE A 180 -9.28 -18.94 12.88
N LYS A 181 -9.83 -19.07 11.67
CA LYS A 181 -11.25 -18.79 11.40
C LYS A 181 -12.19 -19.68 12.21
N ASN A 182 -11.77 -20.91 12.52
CA ASN A 182 -12.54 -21.89 13.27
C ASN A 182 -12.50 -21.65 14.78
N LEU A 183 -11.59 -20.80 15.27
CA LEU A 183 -11.45 -20.47 16.69
C LEU A 183 -12.36 -19.34 17.14
N LYS A 184 -12.84 -18.50 16.21
CA LYS A 184 -13.79 -17.43 16.56
C LYS A 184 -15.15 -18.06 16.85
N ALA A 185 -15.58 -18.01 18.12
CA ALA A 185 -16.92 -18.41 18.51
C ALA A 185 -17.93 -17.39 17.96
N VAL A 186 -18.50 -17.66 16.77
CA VAL A 186 -19.67 -16.92 16.30
C VAL A 186 -20.88 -17.43 17.07
N LYS A 187 -21.25 -16.72 18.16
CA LYS A 187 -22.50 -17.01 18.87
C LYS A 187 -23.65 -16.49 18.00
N LYS A 188 -24.38 -17.41 17.36
CA LYS A 188 -25.60 -17.06 16.61
C LYS A 188 -26.74 -16.84 17.60
N VAL A 189 -27.11 -15.59 17.84
CA VAL A 189 -28.34 -15.27 18.57
C VAL A 189 -29.48 -15.29 17.57
N ARG A 190 -30.51 -16.13 17.80
CA ARG A 190 -31.76 -16.05 17.04
C ARG A 190 -32.61 -14.93 17.64
N SER A 191 -32.87 -13.88 16.85
CA SER A 191 -34.02 -13.01 17.04
C SER A 191 -35.11 -13.42 16.04
N LYS A 192 -36.38 -13.08 16.33
CA LYS A 192 -37.56 -13.57 15.60
C LYS A 192 -37.50 -13.37 14.08
N ASP A 193 -36.73 -12.40 13.59
CA ASP A 193 -36.67 -12.04 12.16
C ASP A 193 -35.26 -12.05 11.53
N ALA A 194 -34.20 -12.38 12.29
CA ALA A 194 -32.83 -12.42 11.73
C ALA A 194 -31.85 -13.28 12.55
N VAL A 195 -30.94 -13.95 11.84
CA VAL A 195 -29.73 -14.55 12.41
C VAL A 195 -28.59 -13.55 12.28
N ILE A 196 -28.29 -12.84 13.38
CA ILE A 196 -27.21 -11.85 13.40
C ILE A 196 -25.93 -12.54 13.92
N PRO A 197 -24.83 -12.57 13.15
CA PRO A 197 -23.55 -13.04 13.66
C PRO A 197 -22.95 -11.98 14.59
N ILE A 198 -23.02 -12.22 15.89
CA ILE A 198 -22.32 -11.38 16.88
C ILE A 198 -20.87 -11.85 16.93
N LYS A 199 -19.94 -10.94 16.63
CA LYS A 199 -18.52 -11.12 16.92
C LYS A 199 -18.34 -10.81 18.41
N LEU A 200 -17.93 -11.80 19.20
CA LEU A 200 -17.42 -11.58 20.54
C LEU A 200 -15.92 -11.35 20.38
N ASP A 201 -15.47 -10.18 20.83
CA ASP A 201 -14.05 -9.85 20.96
C ASP A 201 -13.41 -10.66 22.09
#